data_AF-A0A4P7AJZ1-F1
#
_entry.id   AF-A0A4P7AJZ1-F1
#
_cell.length_a   1.000
_cell.length_b   1.000
_cell.length_c   1.000
_cell.angle_alpha   90.00
_cell.angle_beta   90.00
_cell.angle_gamma   90.00
#
_symmetry.space_group_name_H-M   'P 1'
#
loop_
_entity.id
_entity.type
_entity.pdbx_description
1 polymer ?
#
loop_
_entity_poly.entity_id
_entity_poly.type
_entity_poly.pdbx_seq_one_letter_code
_entity_poly.pdbx_strand_id
1 'polypeptide(L)'
;MTNLKGNKSNILDFDTKKELINKYFKQNLSFRDLSKTYNISYSTVRRMCLDWEVYGDESLISKTGKHNKHNGKIRTNSEDPKDKKIAELNKKLKWLEMENEVLKKFNELMEDSEKE
;
A
#
# COMPACT_ATOMS: atom_id res chain seq x y z
N MET A 1 -29.82 8.93 8.53
CA MET A 1 -29.53 10.21 7.84
C MET A 1 -29.15 9.91 6.41
N THR A 2 -30.03 10.15 5.43
CA THR A 2 -29.78 9.84 4.02
C THR A 2 -29.69 11.11 3.17
N ASN A 3 -28.85 11.02 2.12
CA ASN A 3 -28.81 11.81 0.89
C ASN A 3 -28.04 13.15 0.88
N LEU A 4 -26.77 13.09 0.48
CA LEU A 4 -26.31 13.96 -0.62
C LEU A 4 -26.36 13.10 -1.89
N LYS A 5 -27.42 13.33 -2.68
CA LYS A 5 -27.58 13.06 -4.12
C LYS A 5 -26.56 12.07 -4.69
N GLY A 6 -27.00 10.89 -5.16
CA GLY A 6 -26.14 9.89 -5.80
C GLY A 6 -25.05 10.53 -6.67
N ASN A 7 -23.85 10.67 -6.10
CA ASN A 7 -22.73 11.32 -6.75
C ASN A 7 -22.17 10.28 -7.72
N LYS A 8 -22.83 10.19 -8.87
CA LYS A 8 -22.26 9.62 -10.07
C LYS A 8 -20.90 10.30 -10.27
N SER A 9 -19.86 9.53 -9.99
CA SER A 9 -18.53 9.75 -10.55
C SER A 9 -17.85 11.09 -10.21
N ASN A 10 -17.75 11.46 -8.93
CA ASN A 10 -16.58 12.28 -8.53
C ASN A 10 -15.39 11.32 -8.33
N ILE A 11 -15.00 10.65 -9.42
CA ILE A 11 -13.74 9.92 -9.47
C ILE A 11 -12.67 11.00 -9.45
N LEU A 12 -12.21 11.31 -8.24
CA LEU A 12 -11.13 12.23 -8.01
C LEU A 12 -9.88 11.64 -8.68
N ASP A 13 -9.25 12.41 -9.54
CA ASP A 13 -8.04 12.01 -10.23
C ASP A 13 -6.89 11.83 -9.23
N PHE A 14 -5.89 11.02 -9.58
CA PHE A 14 -4.76 10.72 -8.70
C PHE A 14 -4.08 11.99 -8.18
N ASP A 15 -3.84 12.97 -9.05
CA ASP A 15 -3.20 14.22 -8.67
C ASP A 15 -4.04 15.01 -7.68
N THR A 16 -5.35 15.12 -7.93
CA THR A 16 -6.28 15.81 -7.03
C THR A 16 -6.41 15.11 -5.66
N LYS A 17 -6.30 13.78 -5.61
CA LYS A 17 -6.21 13.03 -4.34
C LYS A 17 -4.92 13.34 -3.58
N LYS A 18 -3.80 13.42 -4.30
CA LYS A 18 -2.49 13.72 -3.72
C LYS A 18 -2.44 15.15 -3.17
N GLU A 19 -3.02 16.11 -3.87
CA GLU A 19 -3.18 17.48 -3.37
C GLU A 19 -4.01 17.54 -2.09
N LEU A 20 -5.12 16.80 -2.03
CA LEU A 20 -5.97 16.74 -0.84
C LEU A 20 -5.19 16.25 0.39
N ILE A 21 -4.40 15.19 0.21
CA ILE A 21 -3.58 14.60 1.28
C ILE A 21 -2.45 15.55 1.67
N ASN A 22 -1.79 16.17 0.70
CA ASN A 22 -0.78 17.19 0.98
C ASN A 22 -1.37 18.36 1.78
N LYS A 23 -2.58 18.81 1.47
CA LYS A 23 -3.28 19.84 2.24
C LYS A 23 -3.58 19.39 3.67
N TYR A 24 -3.97 18.14 3.88
CA TYR A 24 -4.15 17.58 5.22
C TYR A 24 -2.83 17.62 6.02
N PHE A 25 -1.76 17.03 5.50
CA PHE A 25 -0.51 16.88 6.24
C PHE A 25 0.33 18.16 6.33
N LYS A 26 0.31 19.03 5.31
CA LYS A 26 1.11 20.27 5.30
C LYS A 26 0.38 21.47 5.90
N GLN A 27 -0.93 21.56 5.71
CA GLN A 27 -1.73 22.72 6.15
C GLN A 27 -2.58 22.42 7.39
N ASN A 28 -2.53 21.18 7.93
CA ASN A 28 -3.32 20.72 9.09
C ASN A 28 -4.84 21.00 8.94
N LEU A 29 -5.33 20.92 7.70
CA LEU A 29 -6.75 21.12 7.41
C LEU A 29 -7.58 19.97 7.99
N SER A 30 -8.76 20.28 8.53
CA SER A 30 -9.62 19.24 9.08
C SER A 30 -10.26 18.41 7.95
N PHE A 31 -10.58 17.14 8.24
CA PHE A 31 -11.33 16.29 7.31
C PHE A 31 -12.67 16.90 6.88
N ARG A 32 -13.29 17.72 7.74
CA ARG A 32 -14.55 18.41 7.45
C ARG A 32 -14.36 19.51 6.40
N ASP A 33 -13.26 20.24 6.46
CA ASP A 33 -12.96 21.31 5.52
C ASP A 33 -12.59 20.74 4.15
N LEU A 34 -11.79 19.66 4.13
CA LEU A 34 -11.47 18.92 2.91
C LEU A 34 -12.71 18.29 2.28
N SER A 35 -13.61 17.71 3.09
CA SER A 35 -14.87 17.13 2.62
C SER A 35 -15.74 18.15 1.89
N LYS A 36 -15.85 19.37 2.43
CA LYS A 36 -16.58 20.48 1.78
C LYS A 36 -15.87 20.97 0.51
N THR A 37 -14.56 21.15 0.58
CA THR A 37 -13.75 21.72 -0.53
C THR A 37 -13.78 20.82 -1.76
N TYR A 38 -13.65 19.51 -1.55
CA TYR A 38 -13.59 18.52 -2.64
C TYR A 38 -14.95 17.85 -2.91
N ASN A 39 -16.02 18.28 -2.21
CA ASN A 39 -17.36 17.71 -2.30
C ASN A 39 -17.39 16.17 -2.22
N ILE A 40 -16.61 15.62 -1.30
CA ILE A 40 -16.52 14.18 -1.02
C ILE A 40 -16.94 13.89 0.41
N SER A 41 -17.40 12.67 0.67
CA SER A 41 -17.85 12.31 2.01
C SER A 41 -16.69 12.38 3.02
N TYR A 42 -17.00 12.83 4.24
CA TYR A 42 -16.05 12.85 5.34
C TYR A 42 -15.36 11.49 5.53
N SER A 43 -16.12 10.40 5.45
CA SER A 43 -15.62 9.03 5.56
C SER A 43 -14.63 8.68 4.46
N THR A 44 -14.85 9.19 3.23
CA THR A 44 -13.93 9.02 2.11
C THR A 44 -12.61 9.74 2.35
N VAL A 45 -12.66 11.01 2.79
CA VAL A 45 -11.47 11.80 3.14
C VAL A 45 -10.65 11.09 4.21
N ARG A 46 -11.30 10.70 5.31
CA ARG A 46 -10.65 10.02 6.44
C ARG A 46 -9.99 8.72 5.98
N ARG A 47 -10.70 7.89 5.20
CA ARG A 47 -10.16 6.63 4.68
C ARG A 47 -8.93 6.88 3.81
N MET A 48 -8.98 7.86 2.90
CA MET A 48 -7.85 8.18 2.04
C MET A 48 -6.60 8.62 2.82
N CYS A 49 -6.77 9.48 3.84
CA CYS A 49 -5.64 9.92 4.66
C CYS A 49 -5.01 8.76 5.44
N LEU A 50 -5.85 7.88 6.04
CA LEU A 50 -5.36 6.72 6.79
C LEU A 50 -4.71 5.67 5.89
N ASP A 51 -5.32 5.38 4.73
CA ASP A 51 -4.75 4.41 3.79
C ASP A 51 -3.40 4.92 3.22
N TRP A 52 -3.26 6.24 3.02
CA TRP A 52 -2.00 6.85 2.58
C TRP A 52 -0.91 6.82 3.66
N GLU A 53 -1.27 6.92 4.94
CA GLU A 53 -0.31 6.78 6.04
C GLU A 53 0.31 5.37 6.09
N VAL A 54 -0.45 4.35 5.71
CA VAL A 54 0.01 2.94 5.73
C VAL A 54 0.68 2.52 4.41
N TYR A 55 0.08 2.86 3.27
CA TYR A 55 0.48 2.35 1.96
C TYR A 55 1.08 3.42 1.03
N GLY A 56 1.15 4.68 1.47
CA GLY A 56 1.65 5.79 0.66
C GLY A 56 0.83 6.02 -0.61
N ASP A 57 1.52 6.39 -1.69
CA ASP A 57 0.90 6.74 -2.98
C ASP A 57 0.10 5.57 -3.60
N GLU A 58 0.44 4.31 -3.29
CA GLU A 58 -0.27 3.14 -3.78
C GLU A 58 -1.74 3.10 -3.32
N SER A 59 -2.04 3.70 -2.17
CA SER A 59 -3.41 3.80 -1.64
C SER A 59 -4.36 4.61 -2.52
N LEU A 60 -3.82 5.55 -3.32
CA LEU A 60 -4.61 6.50 -4.10
C LEU A 60 -4.96 5.98 -5.49
N ILE A 61 -4.23 4.95 -5.93
CA ILE A 61 -4.47 4.22 -7.16
C ILE A 61 -5.82 3.50 -7.02
N SER A 62 -6.73 3.75 -7.96
CA SER A 62 -8.02 3.04 -7.96
C SER A 62 -7.75 1.54 -8.05
N LYS A 63 -8.30 0.74 -7.13
CA LYS A 63 -8.25 -0.74 -7.19
C LYS A 63 -9.34 -1.34 -8.10
N THR A 64 -10.25 -0.50 -8.60
CA THR A 64 -11.35 -0.90 -9.48
C THR A 64 -11.18 -0.29 -10.87
N GLY A 65 -11.26 -1.11 -11.92
CA GLY A 65 -11.15 -0.71 -13.32
C GLY A 65 -10.35 -1.73 -14.15
N LYS A 66 -10.58 -1.76 -15.48
CA LYS A 66 -9.91 -2.67 -16.44
C LYS A 66 -8.38 -2.57 -16.43
N HIS A 67 -7.82 -1.49 -15.87
CA HIS A 67 -6.39 -1.25 -15.70
C HIS A 67 -5.78 -1.86 -14.42
N ASN A 68 -6.58 -2.42 -13.51
CA ASN A 68 -6.07 -3.17 -12.33
C ASN A 68 -5.77 -4.64 -12.66
N LYS A 69 -5.06 -4.90 -13.76
CA LYS A 69 -4.59 -6.27 -14.03
C LYS A 69 -3.50 -6.73 -13.07
N HIS A 70 -2.86 -5.80 -12.35
CA HIS A 70 -1.70 -6.06 -11.50
C HIS A 70 -2.01 -6.26 -10.01
N ASN A 71 -3.26 -6.07 -9.56
CA ASN A 71 -3.68 -6.30 -8.17
C ASN A 71 -4.33 -7.68 -7.94
N GLY A 72 -4.22 -8.59 -8.91
CA GLY A 72 -4.58 -9.98 -8.71
C GLY A 72 -3.54 -10.64 -7.79
N LYS A 73 -3.99 -11.35 -6.74
CA LYS A 73 -3.12 -12.23 -5.96
C LYS A 73 -2.33 -13.12 -6.92
N ILE A 74 -1.00 -13.18 -6.79
CA ILE A 74 -0.14 -14.02 -7.62
C ILE A 74 -0.65 -15.45 -7.51
N ARG A 75 -1.09 -16.02 -8.63
CA ARG A 75 -1.57 -17.40 -8.69
C ARG A 75 -0.35 -18.30 -8.77
N THR A 76 -0.10 -19.09 -7.73
CA THR A 76 1.06 -19.99 -7.65
C THR A 76 1.08 -21.05 -8.76
N ASN A 77 -0.07 -21.31 -9.39
CA ASN A 77 -0.25 -22.29 -10.47
C ASN A 77 -0.52 -21.62 -11.84
N SER A 78 -0.17 -20.34 -12.00
CA SER A 78 -0.35 -19.64 -13.28
C SER A 78 0.59 -20.19 -14.36
N GLU A 79 0.07 -20.38 -15.58
CA GLU A 79 0.89 -20.68 -16.76
C GLU A 79 1.64 -19.46 -17.30
N ASP A 80 1.32 -18.26 -16.82
CA ASP A 80 1.99 -17.03 -17.23
C ASP A 80 3.48 -17.06 -16.79
N PRO A 81 4.43 -16.87 -17.72
CA PRO A 81 5.85 -16.89 -17.41
C PRO A 81 6.27 -15.85 -16.36
N LYS A 82 5.56 -14.71 -16.25
CA LYS A 82 5.86 -13.67 -15.26
C LYS A 82 5.55 -14.16 -13.84
N ASP A 83 4.41 -14.79 -13.65
CA ASP A 83 3.98 -15.31 -12.35
C ASP A 83 4.90 -16.44 -11.87
N LYS A 84 5.33 -17.32 -12.79
CA LYS A 84 6.33 -18.36 -12.50
C LYS A 84 7.65 -17.74 -12.04
N LYS A 85 8.09 -16.68 -12.71
CA LYS A 85 9.35 -16.02 -12.36
C LYS A 85 9.26 -15.35 -10.98
N ILE A 86 8.15 -14.71 -10.68
CA ILE A 86 7.90 -14.09 -9.38
C ILE A 86 7.89 -15.17 -8.27
N ALA A 87 7.22 -16.30 -8.49
CA ALA A 87 7.20 -17.40 -7.53
C ALA A 87 8.59 -18.00 -7.29
N GLU A 88 9.40 -18.17 -8.35
CA GLU A 88 10.78 -18.64 -8.25
C GLU A 88 11.66 -17.65 -7.46
N LEU A 89 11.54 -16.35 -7.75
CA LEU A 89 12.28 -15.30 -7.05
C LEU A 89 11.91 -15.23 -5.57
N ASN A 90 10.62 -15.33 -5.23
CA ASN A 90 10.17 -15.33 -3.84
C ASN A 90 10.70 -16.53 -3.05
N LYS A 91 10.81 -17.72 -3.68
CA LYS A 91 11.44 -18.89 -3.05
C LYS A 91 12.93 -18.64 -2.77
N LYS A 92 13.65 -18.03 -3.71
CA LYS A 92 15.07 -17.70 -3.55
C LYS A 92 15.29 -16.66 -2.45
N LEU A 93 14.47 -15.62 -2.41
CA LEU A 93 14.53 -14.61 -1.35
C LEU A 93 14.35 -15.24 0.03
N LYS A 94 13.31 -16.07 0.20
CA LYS A 94 13.08 -16.78 1.46
C LYS A 94 14.25 -17.67 1.86
N TRP A 95 14.87 -18.36 0.89
CA TRP A 95 16.07 -19.16 1.16
C TRP A 95 17.24 -18.31 1.64
N LEU A 96 17.52 -17.20 0.94
CA LEU A 96 18.60 -16.28 1.30
C LEU A 96 18.37 -15.60 2.66
N GLU A 97 17.12 -15.28 3.00
CA GLU A 97 16.75 -14.77 4.32
C GLU A 97 17.07 -15.79 5.42
N MET A 98 16.67 -17.05 5.23
CA MET A 98 17.00 -18.12 6.19
C MET A 98 18.51 -18.37 6.31
N GLU A 99 19.24 -18.35 5.20
CA GLU A 99 20.69 -18.50 5.19
C GLU A 99 21.38 -17.37 5.98
N ASN A 100 20.94 -16.13 5.77
CA ASN A 100 21.44 -14.99 6.55
C ASN A 100 21.12 -15.10 8.04
N GLU A 101 19.93 -15.59 8.40
CA GLU A 101 19.58 -15.80 9.82
C GLU A 101 20.45 -16.86 10.48
N VAL A 102 20.75 -17.95 9.76
CA VAL A 102 21.66 -19.00 10.26
C VAL A 102 23.07 -18.45 10.44
N LEU A 103 23.59 -17.69 9.47
CA LEU A 103 24.91 -17.08 9.55
C LEU A 103 25.02 -16.09 10.73
N LYS A 104 23.97 -15.28 10.97
CA LYS A 104 23.94 -14.38 12.13
C LYS A 104 24.01 -15.13 13.45
N LYS A 105 23.18 -16.18 13.62
CA LYS A 105 23.22 -17.03 14.82
C LYS A 105 24.58 -17.72 14.99
N PHE A 106 25.21 -18.14 13.90
CA PHE A 106 26.54 -18.73 13.96
C PHE A 106 27.59 -17.72 14.46
N ASN A 107 27.57 -16.49 13.95
CA ASN A 107 28.48 -15.43 14.41
C ASN A 107 28.24 -15.08 15.89
N GLU A 108 26.99 -14.99 16.33
CA GLU A 108 26.64 -14.75 17.75
C GLU A 108 27.26 -15.82 18.65
N LEU A 109 27.14 -17.10 18.29
CA LEU A 109 27.72 -18.21 19.06
C LEU A 109 29.26 -18.17 19.08
N MET A 110 29.90 -17.78 17.98
CA MET A 110 31.35 -17.63 17.92
C MET A 110 31.83 -16.48 18.81
N GLU A 111 31.15 -15.33 18.75
CA GLU A 111 31.46 -14.19 19.61
C GLU A 111 31.26 -14.51 21.10
N ASP A 112 30.28 -15.32 21.46
CA ASP A 112 30.07 -15.77 22.84
C ASP A 112 31.18 -16.72 23.30
N SER A 113 31.68 -17.58 22.40
CA SER A 113 32.79 -18.51 22.70
C SER A 113 34.17 -17.85 22.81
N GLU A 114 34.37 -16.69 22.17
CA GLU A 114 35.60 -15.90 22.28
C GLU A 114 35.61 -14.97 23.51
N LYS A 115 34.47 -14.80 24.19
CA LYS A 115 34.31 -13.97 25.38
C LYS A 115 34.41 -14.74 26.71
N GLU A 116 34.41 -16.08 26.67
CA GLU A 116 34.75 -16.97 27.81
C GLU A 116 36.25 -17.28 27.87
#